data_AF-G0TVI4-F1
#
_entry.id   AF-G0TVI4-F1
#
_cell.length_a   1.000
_cell.length_b   1.000
_cell.length_c   1.000
_cell.angle_alpha   90.00
_cell.angle_beta   90.00
_cell.angle_gamma   90.00
#
_symmetry.space_group_name_H-M   'P 1'
#
loop_
_entity.id
_entity.type
_entity.pdbx_description
1 polymer ?
#
loop_
_entity_poly.entity_id
_entity_poly.type
_entity_poly.pdbx_seq_one_letter_code
_entity_poly.pdbx_strand_id
1 'polypeptide(L)'
;MSTLRSVQASHWCCCEEGGRLYMRARVANLLQGDVKYQDGRLSGVLMTTLMMPPPRLQEVESAIKQGFAKGMEASKDGALLTLSEGCHTLVFVLRE
;
A
#
# COMPACT_ATOMS: atom_id res chain seq x y z
N MET A 1 -15.02 -6.62 -19.58
CA MET A 1 -14.77 -5.49 -18.67
C MET A 1 -14.81 -6.05 -17.26
N SER A 2 -13.66 -6.32 -16.65
CA SER A 2 -13.58 -7.07 -15.39
C SER A 2 -13.43 -6.11 -14.22
N THR A 3 -14.45 -6.09 -13.37
CA THR A 3 -14.62 -5.25 -12.19
C THR A 3 -13.56 -5.57 -11.13
N LEU A 4 -12.64 -4.62 -10.87
CA LEU A 4 -11.73 -4.69 -9.74
C LEU A 4 -12.55 -4.58 -8.44
N ARG A 5 -12.61 -5.66 -7.68
CA ARG A 5 -13.26 -5.70 -6.37
C ARG A 5 -12.29 -5.13 -5.33
N SER A 6 -12.81 -4.18 -4.57
CA SER A 6 -12.19 -3.42 -3.48
C SER A 6 -11.20 -4.21 -2.61
N VAL A 7 -10.04 -3.60 -2.37
CA VAL A 7 -9.14 -3.98 -1.27
C VAL A 7 -9.73 -3.40 0.02
N GLN A 8 -10.09 -4.27 0.96
CA GLN A 8 -10.68 -3.89 2.25
C GLN A 8 -9.54 -3.69 3.27
N ALA A 9 -9.32 -2.45 3.69
CA ALA A 9 -8.37 -2.10 4.75
C ALA A 9 -9.17 -1.73 6.00
N SER A 10 -9.25 -2.65 6.97
CA SER A 10 -9.94 -2.42 8.24
C SER A 10 -8.97 -1.82 9.26
N HIS A 11 -9.31 -0.63 9.77
CA HIS A 11 -8.69 0.13 10.86
C HIS A 11 -7.24 0.65 10.63
N TRP A 12 -7.12 1.91 10.23
CA TRP A 12 -5.89 2.70 10.30
C TRP A 12 -6.10 3.88 11.25
N CYS A 13 -5.60 3.76 12.49
CA CYS A 13 -5.54 4.87 13.44
C CYS A 13 -4.20 5.58 13.22
N CYS A 14 -4.22 6.74 12.56
CA CYS A 14 -3.04 7.60 12.39
C CYS A 14 -2.80 8.43 13.65
N CYS A 15 -2.35 7.81 14.74
CA CYS A 15 -1.86 8.51 15.92
C CYS A 15 -0.63 7.79 16.47
N GLU A 16 0.56 8.19 15.99
CA GLU A 16 1.86 8.23 16.69
C GLU A 16 3.00 8.27 15.65
N GLU A 17 3.73 9.41 15.57
CA GLU A 17 5.05 9.42 14.95
C GLU A 17 5.93 8.40 15.71
N GLY A 18 6.40 7.37 15.00
CA GLY A 18 7.13 6.24 15.60
C GLY A 18 6.36 4.91 15.62
N GLY A 19 5.11 4.88 15.16
CA GLY A 19 4.30 3.66 15.08
C GLY A 19 4.82 2.65 14.06
N ARG A 20 4.95 1.38 14.47
CA ARG A 20 5.02 0.24 13.55
C ARG A 20 3.61 -0.08 13.06
N LEU A 21 3.43 -0.09 11.76
CA LEU A 21 2.18 -0.43 11.09
C LEU A 21 2.35 -1.75 10.38
N TYR A 22 1.28 -2.51 10.26
CA TYR A 22 1.28 -3.73 9.46
C TYR A 22 0.54 -3.48 8.15
N MET A 23 1.25 -3.60 7.03
CA MET A 23 0.66 -3.48 5.71
C MET A 23 0.17 -4.85 5.26
N ARG A 24 -1.05 -4.89 4.72
CA ARG A 24 -1.60 -6.05 4.02
C ARG A 24 -2.42 -5.60 2.82
N ALA A 25 -2.00 -5.98 1.62
CA ALA A 25 -2.75 -5.72 0.39
C ALA A 25 -2.88 -6.99 -0.46
N ARG A 26 -4.00 -7.09 -1.16
CA ARG A 26 -4.26 -8.18 -2.11
C ARG A 26 -4.42 -7.61 -3.50
N VAL A 27 -3.52 -7.99 -4.40
CA VAL A 27 -3.59 -7.65 -5.83
C VAL A 27 -3.87 -8.94 -6.60
N ALA A 28 -2.85 -9.57 -7.18
CA ALA A 28 -2.91 -10.98 -7.58
C ALA A 28 -2.34 -11.87 -6.46
N ASN A 29 -1.27 -11.39 -5.84
CA ASN A 29 -0.65 -11.94 -4.65
C ASN A 29 -1.07 -11.20 -3.38
N LEU A 30 -0.79 -11.84 -2.24
CA LEU A 30 -0.82 -11.18 -0.94
C LEU A 30 0.53 -10.49 -0.72
N LEU A 31 0.50 -9.17 -0.56
CA LEU A 31 1.63 -8.34 -0.18
C LEU A 31 1.48 -7.96 1.29
N GLN A 32 2.48 -8.26 2.12
CA GLN A 32 2.38 -7.97 3.54
C GLN A 32 3.74 -7.76 4.20
N GLY A 33 3.77 -6.98 5.27
CA GLY A 33 4.97 -6.74 6.07
C GLY A 33 4.81 -5.59 7.05
N ASP A 34 5.74 -5.52 8.00
CA ASP A 34 5.86 -4.39 8.90
C ASP A 34 6.41 -3.17 8.15
N VAL A 35 5.75 -2.03 8.35
CA VAL A 35 6.13 -0.74 7.78
C VAL A 35 6.21 0.30 8.90
N LYS A 36 7.07 1.29 8.72
CA LYS A 36 7.26 2.40 9.65
C LYS A 36 6.62 3.63 9.05
N TYR A 37 5.92 4.40 9.90
CA TYR A 37 5.48 5.74 9.55
C TYR A 37 6.35 6.78 10.26
N GLN A 38 7.07 7.57 9.48
CA GLN A 38 7.96 8.60 9.98
C GLN A 38 8.01 9.76 8.98
N ASP A 39 7.91 11.00 9.47
CA ASP A 39 8.01 12.22 8.66
C ASP A 39 7.06 12.23 7.44
N GLY A 40 5.82 11.74 7.64
CA GLY A 40 4.83 11.66 6.55
C GLY A 40 5.06 10.51 5.55
N ARG A 41 6.01 9.59 5.81
CA ARG A 41 6.37 8.53 4.88
C ARG A 41 6.17 7.14 5.46
N LEU A 42 5.63 6.24 4.64
CA LEU A 42 5.53 4.81 4.90
C LEU A 42 6.67 4.06 4.23
N SER A 43 7.54 3.44 5.01
CA SER A 43 8.66 2.64 4.51
C SER A 43 8.74 1.25 5.12
N GLY A 44 9.13 0.25 4.33
CA GLY A 44 9.26 -1.13 4.78
C GLY A 44 9.41 -2.13 3.65
N VAL A 45 9.70 -3.37 4.00
CA VAL A 45 9.85 -4.47 3.03
C VAL A 45 8.57 -5.31 3.05
N LEU A 46 7.95 -5.46 1.88
CA LEU A 46 6.77 -6.30 1.72
C LEU A 46 7.16 -7.65 1.12
N MET A 47 6.75 -8.72 1.81
CA MET A 47 6.80 -10.07 1.30
C MET A 47 5.58 -10.34 0.44
N THR A 48 5.74 -11.15 -0.62
CA THR A 48 4.67 -11.53 -1.54
C THR A 48 4.51 -13.04 -1.60
N THR A 49 3.29 -13.53 -1.79
CA THR A 49 3.12 -14.90 -2.29
C THR A 49 3.75 -15.04 -3.67
N LEU A 50 4.35 -16.20 -3.98
CA LEU A 50 5.21 -16.41 -5.15
C LEU A 50 4.46 -16.86 -6.41
N MET A 51 3.20 -16.44 -6.61
CA MET A 51 2.51 -16.74 -7.87
C MET A 51 2.86 -15.68 -8.91
N MET A 52 3.14 -16.11 -10.15
CA MET A 52 3.40 -15.19 -11.26
C MET A 52 2.08 -14.53 -11.68
N PRO A 53 1.90 -13.22 -11.44
CA PRO A 53 0.66 -12.55 -11.78
C PRO A 53 0.64 -12.14 -13.27
N PRO A 54 -0.54 -11.86 -13.86
CA PRO A 54 -0.63 -11.27 -15.19
C PRO A 54 0.19 -9.97 -15.30
N PRO A 55 0.75 -9.61 -16.48
CA PRO A 55 1.71 -8.50 -16.61
C PRO A 55 1.26 -7.18 -15.98
N ARG A 56 -0.01 -6.78 -16.20
CA ARG A 56 -0.57 -5.54 -15.63
C ARG A 56 -0.63 -5.57 -14.09
N LEU A 57 -0.90 -6.73 -13.49
CA LEU A 57 -0.93 -6.87 -12.03
C LEU A 57 0.49 -6.96 -11.46
N GLN A 58 1.43 -7.53 -12.22
CA GLN A 58 2.85 -7.53 -11.87
C GLN A 58 3.43 -6.12 -11.75
N GLU A 59 3.06 -5.22 -12.66
CA GLU A 59 3.47 -3.81 -12.62
C GLU A 59 2.96 -3.12 -11.36
N VAL A 60 1.69 -3.34 -11.00
CA VAL A 60 1.10 -2.80 -9.76
C VAL A 60 1.79 -3.34 -8.51
N GLU A 61 2.02 -4.65 -8.43
CA GLU A 61 2.72 -5.27 -7.30
C GLU A 61 4.17 -4.78 -7.17
N SER A 62 4.84 -4.58 -8.30
CA SER A 62 6.19 -4.02 -8.35
C SER A 62 6.23 -2.58 -7.87
N ALA A 63 5.29 -1.75 -8.32
CA ALA A 63 5.18 -0.35 -7.88
C ALA A 63 4.93 -0.26 -6.37
N ILE A 64 4.03 -1.10 -5.82
CA ILE A 64 3.77 -1.16 -4.38
C ILE A 64 5.05 -1.56 -3.63
N LYS A 65 5.69 -2.67 -4.00
CA LYS A 65 6.92 -3.13 -3.32
C LYS A 65 8.05 -2.10 -3.36
N GLN A 66 8.29 -1.51 -4.53
CA GLN A 66 9.35 -0.51 -4.71
C GLN A 66 9.03 0.77 -3.96
N GLY A 67 7.77 1.22 -3.98
CA GLY A 67 7.33 2.39 -3.24
C GLY A 67 7.58 2.24 -1.74
N PHE A 68 7.13 1.13 -1.13
CA PHE A 68 7.37 0.88 0.29
C PHE A 68 8.86 0.71 0.61
N ALA A 69 9.65 0.07 -0.26
CA ALA A 69 11.09 -0.08 -0.03
C ALA A 69 11.85 1.26 -0.04
N LYS A 70 11.42 2.22 -0.88
CA LYS A 70 11.99 3.58 -0.93
C LYS A 70 11.39 4.54 0.10
N GLY A 71 10.21 4.22 0.61
CA GLY A 71 9.39 5.09 1.44
C GLY A 71 8.45 5.94 0.60
N MET A 72 7.14 5.68 0.70
CA MET A 72 6.09 6.45 0.03
C MET A 72 5.62 7.58 0.91
N GLU A 73 5.42 8.77 0.36
CA GLU A 73 4.68 9.82 1.04
C GLU A 73 3.22 9.38 1.19
N ALA A 74 2.67 9.55 2.39
CA ALA A 74 1.32 9.13 2.71
C ALA A 74 0.51 10.34 3.18
N SER A 75 -0.61 10.58 2.51
CA SER A 75 -1.58 11.59 2.92
C SER A 75 -2.96 10.97 3.05
N LYS A 76 -3.68 11.35 4.10
CA LYS A 76 -5.07 10.95 4.31
C LYS A 76 -5.93 12.19 4.24
N ASP A 77 -6.91 12.18 3.33
CA ASP A 77 -7.93 13.21 3.20
C ASP A 77 -9.32 12.57 3.27
N GLY A 78 -9.99 12.74 4.40
CA GLY A 78 -11.26 12.07 4.70
C GLY A 78 -11.17 10.54 4.54
N ALA A 79 -11.90 10.02 3.55
CA ALA A 79 -11.95 8.59 3.21
C ALA A 79 -10.91 8.18 2.16
N LEU A 80 -10.00 9.06 1.76
CA LEU A 80 -8.96 8.77 0.77
C LEU A 80 -7.60 8.67 1.46
N LEU A 81 -6.89 7.57 1.20
CA LEU A 81 -5.48 7.43 1.51
C LEU A 81 -4.71 7.47 0.19
N THR A 82 -3.83 8.45 0.03
CA THR A 82 -2.97 8.62 -1.13
C THR A 82 -1.54 8.28 -0.75
N LEU A 83 -0.93 7.34 -1.48
CA LEU A 83 0.49 7.01 -1.38
C LEU A 83 1.20 7.43 -2.66
N SER A 84 2.25 8.24 -2.55
CA SER A 84 3.01 8.75 -3.70
C SER A 84 4.50 8.44 -3.60
N GLU A 85 5.09 8.10 -4.74
CA GLU A 85 6.55 8.00 -4.92
C GLU A 85 6.89 8.38 -6.37
N GLY A 86 7.53 9.55 -6.56
CA GLY A 86 7.84 10.07 -7.89
C GLY A 86 6.58 10.26 -8.74
N CYS A 87 6.54 9.60 -9.91
CA CYS A 87 5.40 9.64 -10.83
C CYS A 87 4.30 8.62 -10.50
N HIS A 88 4.49 7.78 -9.49
CA HIS A 88 3.53 6.75 -9.11
C HIS A 88 2.66 7.25 -7.96
N THR A 89 1.34 7.18 -8.14
CA THR A 89 0.36 7.52 -7.12
C THR A 89 -0.63 6.37 -6.98
N LEU A 90 -0.83 5.91 -5.75
CA LEU A 90 -1.82 4.91 -5.37
C LEU A 90 -2.88 5.60 -4.50
N VAL A 91 -4.13 5.53 -4.91
CA VAL A 91 -5.25 6.11 -4.15
C VAL A 91 -6.15 4.98 -3.66
N PHE A 92 -6.34 4.91 -2.35
CA PHE A 92 -7.18 3.94 -1.68
C PHE A 92 -8.41 4.65 -1.12
N VAL A 93 -9.59 4.10 -1.41
CA VAL A 93 -10.85 4.54 -0.79
C VAL A 93 -11.09 3.69 0.44
N LEU A 94 -11.00 4.31 1.61
CA LEU A 94 -11.34 3.72 2.90
C LEU A 94 -12.86 3.58 2.96
N ARG A 95 -13.34 2.36 3.25
CA ARG A 95 -14.75 2.09 3.54
C ARG A 95 -14.84 1.62 4.98
N GLU A 96 -15.71 2.26 5.74
CA GLU A 96 -16.08 1.87 7.11
C GLU A 96 -16.90 0.57 7.12
#